data_AF-A0A0N8QES5-F1
#
_entry.id   AF-A0A0N8QES5-F1
#
_cell.length_a   1.000
_cell.length_b   1.000
_cell.length_c   1.000
_cell.angle_alpha   90.00
_cell.angle_beta   90.00
_cell.angle_gamma   90.00
#
_symmetry.space_group_name_H-M   'P 1'
#
loop_
_entity.id
_entity.type
_entity.pdbx_description
1 polymer ?
#
loop_
_entity_poly.entity_id
_entity_poly.type
_entity_poly.pdbx_seq_one_letter_code
_entity_poly.pdbx_strand_id
1 'polypeptide(L)'
;MRDAAVQDPWPARRDSRVTGAVQRFGRSAAVLQRTGSGTGAASMSLPPLAQTALDSFSRPQGWEQRARLLMQWGDQLAPLSDEERTDDNLVHGCESKVWLTGEVSDNAWLFRAGSDARLIRGLVALLLARVNGLSDRELAAVD
;
A
#
# COMPACT_ATOMS: atom_id res chain seq x y z
N MET A 1 -23.78 30.50 -18.19
CA MET A 1 -22.97 30.94 -17.04
C MET A 1 -22.21 29.73 -16.51
N ARG A 2 -21.00 29.53 -17.03
CA ARG A 2 -19.97 28.65 -16.47
C ARG A 2 -19.00 29.58 -15.76
N ASP A 3 -18.51 29.18 -14.59
CA ASP A 3 -17.09 29.28 -14.19
C ASP A 3 -16.92 28.74 -12.77
N ALA A 4 -16.32 27.55 -12.68
CA ALA A 4 -15.79 26.98 -11.46
C ALA A 4 -14.29 27.31 -11.43
N ALA A 5 -13.91 28.23 -10.54
CA ALA A 5 -12.51 28.52 -10.29
C ALA A 5 -11.92 27.44 -9.38
N VAL A 6 -11.10 26.56 -9.98
CA VAL A 6 -10.17 25.68 -9.29
C VAL A 6 -9.12 26.57 -8.61
N GLN A 7 -9.07 26.53 -7.28
CA GLN A 7 -7.99 27.11 -6.50
C GLN A 7 -7.05 25.98 -6.07
N ASP A 8 -5.85 25.98 -6.64
CA ASP A 8 -4.71 25.22 -6.14
C ASP A 8 -4.27 25.75 -4.77
N PRO A 9 -4.00 24.87 -3.79
CA PRO A 9 -3.23 25.27 -2.62
C PRO A 9 -2.03 24.32 -2.43
N TRP A 10 -1.03 24.41 -3.30
CA TRP A 10 0.28 23.84 -2.98
C TRP A 10 1.33 24.94 -2.86
N PRO A 11 1.65 25.41 -1.64
CA PRO A 11 2.83 26.23 -1.43
C PRO A 11 4.08 25.33 -1.40
N ALA A 12 5.00 25.60 -2.33
CA ALA A 12 6.34 25.04 -2.31
C ALA A 12 7.15 25.55 -1.10
N ARG A 13 7.66 24.58 -0.31
CA ARG A 13 8.82 24.58 0.60
C ARG A 13 8.98 25.70 1.65
N ARG A 14 9.05 25.28 2.92
CA ARG A 14 10.20 25.60 3.79
C ARG A 14 10.43 24.50 4.84
N ASP A 15 11.66 24.04 4.84
CA ASP A 15 12.30 23.06 5.74
C ASP A 15 12.61 23.69 7.10
N SER A 16 12.50 22.92 8.19
CA SER A 16 13.53 22.85 9.25
C SER A 16 13.08 21.94 10.39
N ARG A 17 13.31 20.63 10.22
CA ARG A 17 13.86 19.72 11.25
C ARG A 17 13.89 18.28 10.76
N VAL A 18 14.94 17.99 10.00
CA VAL A 18 15.48 16.63 9.85
C VAL A 18 16.09 16.20 11.19
N THR A 19 15.67 15.04 11.67
CA THR A 19 16.51 14.09 12.41
C THR A 19 16.11 12.75 11.82
N GLY A 20 16.85 12.03 10.99
CA GLY A 20 18.23 11.99 10.51
C GLY A 20 18.41 10.50 10.11
N ALA A 21 18.91 10.06 8.96
CA ALA A 21 19.82 10.64 8.01
C ALA A 21 19.48 10.10 6.62
N VAL A 22 19.13 10.99 5.69
CA VAL A 22 19.21 10.71 4.26
C VAL A 22 19.73 11.99 3.62
N GLN A 23 21.04 12.06 3.40
CA GLN A 23 21.68 12.74 2.26
C GLN A 23 23.18 12.94 2.50
N ARG A 24 24.00 12.15 1.81
CA ARG A 24 25.23 12.58 1.13
C ARG A 24 25.86 11.37 0.48
N PHE A 25 25.81 11.25 -0.84
CA PHE A 25 26.96 10.76 -1.59
C PHE A 25 26.98 11.42 -2.97
N GLY A 26 27.84 12.41 -3.08
CA GLY A 26 28.29 12.94 -4.35
C GLY A 26 29.22 11.96 -5.05
N ARG A 27 29.03 11.86 -6.36
CA ARG A 27 29.97 11.50 -7.43
C ARG A 27 31.40 11.13 -7.01
N SER A 28 31.82 9.90 -7.30
CA SER A 28 32.92 9.63 -8.24
C SER A 28 33.09 8.14 -8.53
N ALA A 29 33.60 7.88 -9.74
CA ALA A 29 33.67 6.61 -10.42
C ALA A 29 34.57 5.56 -9.75
N ALA A 30 34.12 4.31 -9.78
CA ALA A 30 35.00 3.16 -9.97
C ALA A 30 34.22 2.03 -10.64
N VAL A 31 34.60 1.78 -11.89
CA VAL A 31 34.29 0.62 -12.69
C VAL A 31 34.67 -0.65 -11.91
N LEU A 32 33.73 -1.58 -11.76
CA LEU A 32 34.01 -3.01 -11.78
C LEU A 32 32.80 -3.73 -12.38
N GLN A 33 33.00 -4.20 -13.61
CA GLN A 33 32.10 -5.11 -14.29
C GLN A 33 32.01 -6.40 -13.46
N ARG A 34 30.78 -6.85 -13.20
CA ARG A 34 30.53 -8.29 -13.16
C ARG A 34 29.24 -8.56 -13.89
N THR A 35 29.42 -9.06 -15.10
CA THR A 35 28.43 -9.76 -15.91
C THR A 35 27.75 -10.81 -15.06
N GLY A 36 26.49 -10.54 -14.74
CA GLY A 36 25.55 -11.51 -14.21
C GLY A 36 24.26 -11.35 -14.98
N SER A 37 24.11 -12.12 -16.06
CA SER A 37 22.81 -12.42 -16.65
C SER A 37 21.96 -13.08 -15.58
N GLY A 38 21.21 -12.27 -14.85
CA GLY A 38 20.18 -12.71 -13.93
C GLY A 38 18.88 -12.05 -14.38
N THR A 39 18.17 -12.71 -15.30
CA THR A 39 16.73 -12.55 -15.46
C THR A 39 16.07 -12.89 -14.13
N GLY A 40 16.02 -11.91 -13.24
CA GLY A 40 15.18 -11.91 -12.05
C GLY A 40 14.04 -10.95 -12.28
N ALA A 41 13.20 -11.25 -13.27
CA ALA A 41 11.80 -10.86 -13.17
C ALA A 41 11.36 -11.40 -11.81
N ALA A 42 10.95 -10.51 -10.90
CA ALA A 42 10.37 -10.92 -9.63
C ALA A 42 9.35 -12.01 -9.95
N SER A 43 9.57 -13.19 -9.38
CA SER A 43 8.76 -14.37 -9.64
C SER A 43 7.29 -13.98 -9.62
N MET A 44 6.59 -14.23 -10.73
CA MET A 44 5.14 -14.02 -10.91
C MET A 44 4.34 -14.97 -9.98
N SER A 45 4.55 -14.89 -8.68
CA SER A 45 3.85 -15.68 -7.68
C SER A 45 3.22 -14.74 -6.66
N LEU A 46 1.90 -14.83 -6.54
CA LEU A 46 1.15 -14.14 -5.51
C LEU A 46 1.57 -14.66 -4.12
N PRO A 47 1.64 -13.78 -3.09
CA PRO A 47 1.76 -14.24 -1.72
C PRO A 47 0.66 -15.26 -1.36
N PRO A 48 0.90 -16.22 -0.44
CA PRO A 48 -0.07 -17.26 -0.11
C PRO A 48 -1.46 -16.72 0.29
N LEU A 49 -1.50 -15.59 1.01
CA LEU A 49 -2.76 -14.97 1.42
C LEU A 49 -3.51 -14.36 0.21
N ALA A 50 -2.80 -13.69 -0.71
CA ALA A 50 -3.37 -13.19 -1.95
C ALA A 50 -3.86 -14.33 -2.86
N GLN A 51 -3.14 -15.44 -2.94
CA GLN A 51 -3.59 -16.63 -3.68
C GLN A 51 -4.89 -17.19 -3.08
N THR A 52 -4.95 -17.30 -1.75
CA THR A 52 -6.17 -17.76 -1.04
C THR A 52 -7.37 -16.84 -1.30
N ALA A 53 -7.13 -15.52 -1.32
CA ALA A 53 -8.15 -14.55 -1.69
C ALA A 53 -8.63 -14.77 -3.13
N LEU A 54 -7.70 -14.84 -4.09
CA LEU A 54 -8.02 -15.05 -5.50
C LEU A 54 -8.86 -16.32 -5.70
N ASP A 55 -8.46 -17.44 -5.09
CA ASP A 55 -9.18 -18.71 -5.17
C ASP A 55 -10.60 -18.62 -4.59
N SER A 56 -10.77 -17.85 -3.52
CA SER A 56 -12.08 -17.64 -2.88
C SER A 56 -13.02 -16.82 -3.76
N PHE A 57 -12.53 -15.72 -4.33
CA PHE A 57 -13.32 -14.81 -5.17
C PHE A 57 -13.53 -15.31 -6.60
N SER A 58 -12.69 -16.22 -7.10
CA SER A 58 -12.80 -16.81 -8.44
C SER A 58 -13.96 -17.80 -8.59
N ARG A 59 -14.53 -18.28 -7.48
CA ARG A 59 -15.69 -19.18 -7.50
C ARG A 59 -16.92 -18.45 -8.08
N PRO A 60 -17.81 -19.13 -8.81
CA PRO A 60 -19.09 -18.55 -9.22
C PRO A 60 -19.94 -18.24 -7.99
N GLN A 61 -20.23 -16.96 -7.75
CA GLN A 61 -21.07 -16.50 -6.64
C GLN A 61 -21.86 -15.27 -7.07
N GLY A 62 -23.05 -15.08 -6.48
CA GLY A 62 -23.84 -13.86 -6.64
C GLY A 62 -23.15 -12.65 -6.02
N TRP A 63 -23.62 -11.46 -6.39
CA TRP A 63 -23.05 -10.20 -5.89
C TRP A 63 -23.10 -10.12 -4.35
N GLU A 64 -24.21 -10.58 -3.75
CA GLU A 64 -24.39 -10.56 -2.30
C GLU A 64 -23.38 -11.44 -1.57
N GLN A 65 -23.12 -12.64 -2.10
CA GLN A 65 -22.11 -13.54 -1.53
C GLN A 65 -20.72 -12.91 -1.63
N ARG A 66 -20.38 -12.27 -2.76
CA ARG A 66 -19.10 -11.56 -2.92
C ARG A 66 -18.97 -10.38 -1.94
N ALA A 67 -20.02 -9.59 -1.76
CA ALA A 67 -20.03 -8.49 -0.80
C ALA A 67 -19.85 -9.00 0.65
N ARG A 68 -20.53 -10.09 1.02
CA ARG A 68 -20.36 -10.73 2.33
C ARG A 68 -18.96 -11.31 2.52
N LEU A 69 -18.38 -11.92 1.49
CA LEU A 69 -17.01 -12.43 1.54
C LEU A 69 -16.03 -11.28 1.73
N LEU A 70 -16.20 -10.18 1.00
CA LEU A 70 -15.37 -8.99 1.12
C LEU A 70 -15.41 -8.40 2.55
N MET A 71 -16.60 -8.31 3.15
CA MET A 71 -16.72 -7.88 4.55
C MET A 71 -15.99 -8.82 5.52
N GLN A 72 -16.07 -10.14 5.31
CA GLN A 72 -15.34 -11.12 6.14
C GLN A 72 -13.83 -10.94 6.06
N TRP A 73 -13.29 -10.66 4.87
CA TRP A 73 -11.87 -10.32 4.72
C TRP A 73 -11.51 -9.03 5.47
N GLY A 74 -12.39 -8.02 5.40
CA GLY A 74 -12.21 -6.78 6.16
C GLY A 74 -12.27 -6.98 7.68
N ASP A 75 -12.98 -7.99 8.18
CA ASP A 75 -13.07 -8.30 9.61
C ASP A 75 -11.81 -8.99 10.16
N GLN A 76 -10.92 -9.49 9.29
CA GLN A 76 -9.63 -10.09 9.67
C GLN A 76 -8.54 -9.03 9.93
N LEU A 77 -8.75 -7.79 9.51
CA LEU A 77 -7.79 -6.72 9.73
C LEU A 77 -7.71 -6.36 11.21
N ALA A 78 -6.48 -6.26 11.72
CA ALA A 78 -6.25 -5.70 13.04
C ALA A 78 -6.77 -4.25 13.06
N PRO A 79 -7.62 -3.87 14.05
CA PRO A 79 -8.12 -2.52 14.14
C PRO A 79 -6.96 -1.54 14.33
N LEU A 80 -7.09 -0.36 13.73
CA LEU A 80 -6.21 0.77 14.03
C LEU A 80 -6.64 1.41 15.34
N SER A 81 -5.68 1.83 16.17
CA SER A 81 -5.98 2.62 17.36
C SER A 81 -6.40 4.04 16.98
N ASP A 82 -6.96 4.80 17.92
CA ASP A 82 -7.38 6.18 17.66
C ASP A 82 -6.18 7.09 17.32
N GLU A 83 -5.00 6.78 17.88
CA GLU A 83 -3.74 7.48 17.60
C GLU A 83 -3.20 7.18 16.19
N GLU A 84 -3.63 6.07 15.58
CA GLU A 84 -3.26 5.71 14.20
C GLU A 84 -4.24 6.31 13.18
N ARG A 85 -5.44 6.72 13.61
CA ARG A 85 -6.50 7.28 12.75
C ARG A 85 -6.40 8.80 12.64
N THR A 86 -5.21 9.29 12.27
CA THR A 86 -4.89 10.71 12.11
C THR A 86 -4.97 11.15 10.65
N ASP A 87 -4.96 12.47 10.42
CA ASP A 87 -4.94 13.04 9.07
C ASP A 87 -3.64 12.69 8.32
N ASP A 88 -2.53 12.49 9.04
CA ASP A 88 -1.23 12.08 8.44
C ASP A 88 -1.28 10.68 7.81
N ASN A 89 -2.11 9.80 8.36
CA ASN A 89 -2.31 8.44 7.84
C ASN A 89 -3.51 8.33 6.89
N LEU A 90 -4.21 9.44 6.62
CA LEU A 90 -5.41 9.46 5.80
C LEU A 90 -5.07 9.32 4.31
N VAL A 91 -5.69 8.36 3.65
CA VAL A 91 -5.60 8.19 2.20
C VAL A 91 -6.60 9.13 1.53
N HIS A 92 -6.08 10.09 0.77
CA HIS A 92 -6.91 11.04 0.04
C HIS A 92 -7.47 10.44 -1.27
N GLY A 93 -8.65 10.91 -1.68
CA GLY A 93 -9.29 10.50 -2.94
C GLY A 93 -10.28 9.33 -2.83
N CYS A 94 -10.42 8.72 -1.65
CA CYS A 94 -11.49 7.75 -1.39
C CYS A 94 -12.81 8.46 -0.99
N GLU A 95 -13.95 7.93 -1.42
CA GLU A 95 -15.28 8.42 -1.00
C GLU A 95 -15.51 8.22 0.51
N SER A 96 -15.02 7.11 1.04
CA SER A 96 -15.00 6.81 2.48
C SER A 96 -13.59 6.99 3.03
N LYS A 97 -13.48 7.40 4.29
CA LYS A 97 -12.19 7.53 4.97
C LYS A 97 -11.45 6.20 5.00
N VAL A 98 -10.18 6.22 4.62
CA VAL A 98 -9.25 5.09 4.70
C VAL A 98 -7.98 5.59 5.36
N TRP A 99 -7.50 4.87 6.36
CA TRP A 99 -6.22 5.14 7.01
C TRP A 99 -5.26 4.01 6.72
N LEU A 100 -4.00 4.32 6.45
CA LEU A 100 -2.93 3.38 6.13
C LEU A 100 -1.69 3.73 6.94
N THR A 101 -1.17 2.76 7.68
CA THR A 101 0.14 2.83 8.34
C THR A 101 1.04 1.76 7.76
N GLY A 102 2.35 2.01 7.77
CA GLY A 102 3.34 1.10 7.21
C GLY A 102 4.66 1.19 7.96
N GLU A 103 5.24 0.03 8.22
CA GLU A 103 6.57 -0.10 8.80
C GLU A 103 7.38 -1.14 8.01
N VAL A 104 8.70 -1.03 8.08
CA VAL A 104 9.62 -2.01 7.49
C VAL A 104 10.23 -2.81 8.63
N SER A 105 10.02 -4.13 8.61
CA SER A 105 10.65 -5.10 9.53
C SER A 105 11.36 -6.16 8.71
N ASP A 106 12.58 -6.52 9.08
CA ASP A 106 13.36 -7.58 8.42
C ASP A 106 13.42 -7.45 6.89
N ASN A 107 13.55 -6.21 6.41
CA ASN A 107 13.65 -5.87 4.99
C ASN A 107 12.36 -6.16 4.17
N ALA A 108 11.21 -6.24 4.86
CA ALA A 108 9.88 -6.42 4.29
C ALA A 108 8.88 -5.39 4.85
N TRP A 109 7.93 -4.97 4.01
CA TRP A 109 6.87 -4.04 4.41
C TRP A 109 5.74 -4.74 5.15
N LEU A 110 5.31 -4.12 6.24
CA LEU A 110 4.12 -4.48 7.00
C LEU A 110 3.20 -3.28 7.06
N PHE A 111 2.07 -3.39 6.36
CA PHE A 111 1.03 -2.37 6.34
C PHE A 111 -0.18 -2.79 7.18
N ARG A 112 -0.78 -1.81 7.85
CA ARG A 112 -2.07 -1.92 8.53
C ARG A 112 -2.98 -0.82 8.02
N ALA A 113 -4.26 -1.11 7.93
CA ALA A 113 -5.20 -0.13 7.40
C ALA A 113 -6.61 -0.33 7.96
N GLY A 114 -7.40 0.74 7.90
CA GLY A 114 -8.78 0.76 8.36
C GLY A 114 -9.65 1.66 7.49
N SER A 115 -10.95 1.42 7.52
CA SER A 115 -11.95 2.29 6.88
C SER A 115 -13.26 2.25 7.67
N ASP A 116 -14.00 3.35 7.65
CA ASP A 116 -15.35 3.43 8.23
C ASP A 116 -16.37 2.67 7.37
N ALA A 117 -16.07 2.45 6.09
CA ALA A 117 -16.93 1.68 5.20
C ALA A 117 -16.51 0.20 5.17
N ARG A 118 -17.43 -0.67 5.57
CA ARG A 118 -17.18 -2.13 5.70
C ARG A 118 -16.72 -2.77 4.39
N LEU A 119 -17.31 -2.37 3.25
CA LEU A 119 -16.91 -2.90 1.94
C LEU A 119 -15.51 -2.42 1.52
N ILE A 120 -15.19 -1.15 1.78
CA ILE A 120 -13.86 -0.58 1.51
C ILE A 120 -12.80 -1.26 2.38
N ARG A 121 -13.10 -1.52 3.66
CA ARG A 121 -12.22 -2.28 4.55
C ARG A 121 -11.88 -3.66 3.98
N GLY A 122 -12.86 -4.32 3.37
CA GLY A 122 -12.64 -5.58 2.67
C GLY A 122 -11.72 -5.46 1.45
N LEU A 123 -11.90 -4.44 0.59
CA LEU A 123 -11.01 -4.20 -0.55
C LEU A 123 -9.57 -3.95 -0.09
N VAL A 124 -9.41 -3.13 0.94
CA VAL A 124 -8.11 -2.83 1.53
C VAL A 124 -7.47 -4.10 2.08
N ALA A 125 -8.23 -4.99 2.72
CA ALA A 125 -7.69 -6.28 3.19
C ALA A 125 -7.08 -7.12 2.06
N LEU A 126 -7.68 -7.10 0.87
CA LEU A 126 -7.14 -7.80 -0.30
C LEU A 126 -5.87 -7.16 -0.83
N LEU A 127 -5.79 -5.82 -0.81
CA LEU A 127 -4.55 -5.11 -1.17
C LEU A 127 -3.43 -5.46 -0.19
N LEU A 128 -3.71 -5.41 1.11
CA LEU A 128 -2.73 -5.77 2.15
C LEU A 128 -2.26 -7.23 2.01
N ALA A 129 -3.17 -8.16 1.68
CA ALA A 129 -2.82 -9.54 1.41
C ALA A 129 -1.85 -9.72 0.23
N ARG A 130 -1.83 -8.76 -0.72
CA ARG A 130 -0.94 -8.76 -1.87
C ARG A 130 0.42 -8.11 -1.61
N VAL A 131 0.49 -7.11 -0.74
CA VAL A 131 1.69 -6.27 -0.57
C VAL A 131 2.45 -6.50 0.74
N ASN A 132 1.81 -7.04 1.78
CA ASN A 132 2.49 -7.32 3.04
C ASN A 132 3.52 -8.44 2.87
N GLY A 133 4.69 -8.25 3.49
CA GLY A 133 5.83 -9.17 3.41
C GLY A 133 6.72 -8.97 2.18
N LEU A 134 6.41 -7.99 1.31
CA LEU A 134 7.25 -7.67 0.15
C LEU A 134 8.42 -6.76 0.54
N SER A 135 9.58 -7.00 -0.06
CA SER A 135 10.71 -6.07 -0.03
C SER A 135 10.44 -4.82 -0.89
N ASP A 136 11.24 -3.78 -0.73
CA ASP A 136 11.17 -2.54 -1.55
C ASP A 136 11.16 -2.84 -3.06
N ARG A 137 12.02 -3.78 -3.49
CA ARG A 137 12.15 -4.16 -4.89
C ARG A 137 10.90 -4.87 -5.42
N GLU A 138 10.31 -5.74 -4.61
CA GLU A 138 9.11 -6.48 -5.00
C GLU A 138 7.88 -5.57 -5.00
N LEU A 139 7.76 -4.70 -4.00
CA LEU A 139 6.67 -3.73 -3.90
C LEU A 139 6.69 -2.75 -5.08
N ALA A 140 7.86 -2.26 -5.49
CA ALA A 140 8.02 -1.39 -6.66
C ALA A 140 7.69 -2.09 -7.99
N ALA A 141 7.59 -3.42 -8.00
CA ALA A 141 7.22 -4.22 -9.17
C ALA A 141 5.74 -4.63 -9.17
N VAL A 142 4.95 -4.20 -8.18
CA VAL A 142 3.49 -4.36 -8.18
C VAL A 142 2.87 -3.28 -9.05
N ASP A 143 2.05 -3.70 -10.02
CA ASP A 143 1.31 -2.81 -10.94
C ASP A 143 0.13 -2.08 -10.28
#